data_AF-A0A0B1P5F6-F1
#
_entry.id   AF-A0A0B1P5F6-F1
#
_cell.length_a   1.000
_cell.length_b   1.000
_cell.length_c   1.000
_cell.angle_alpha   90.00
_cell.angle_beta   90.00
_cell.angle_gamma   90.00
#
_symmetry.space_group_name_H-M   'P 1'
#
loop_
_entity.id
_entity.type
_entity.pdbx_description
1 polymer ?
#
loop_
_entity_poly.entity_id
_entity_poly.type
_entity_poly.pdbx_seq_one_letter_code
_entity_poly.pdbx_strand_id
1 'polypeptide(L)'
;MFGPEAWEYRAREEYYGFQMAKNDTYRDFRIKFRRLAIEGKIPRQAWFHDVCAKISPALRRDIKGEKFRMNENYTRLDEYLQYLDRENAAIRADPRLHTGRSL
;
A
#
# COMPACT_ATOMS: atom_id res chain seq x y z
N MET A 1 -10.60 -9.00 -31.37
CA MET A 1 -9.53 -8.27 -30.65
C MET A 1 -10.19 -7.15 -29.87
N PHE A 2 -9.99 -7.08 -28.56
CA PHE A 2 -10.46 -5.93 -27.77
C PHE A 2 -9.46 -4.78 -27.97
N GLY A 3 -9.96 -3.58 -28.26
CA GLY A 3 -9.12 -2.40 -28.50
C GLY A 3 -8.35 -1.96 -27.26
N PRO A 4 -7.34 -1.07 -27.41
CA PRO A 4 -6.52 -0.57 -26.32
C PRO A 4 -7.30 0.12 -25.17
N GLU A 5 -8.58 0.44 -25.36
CA GLU A 5 -9.42 1.04 -24.32
C GLU A 5 -10.00 0.01 -23.34
N ALA A 6 -10.13 -1.25 -23.76
CA ALA A 6 -10.75 -2.29 -22.95
C ALA A 6 -9.86 -2.75 -21.78
N TRP A 7 -8.53 -2.76 -21.96
CA TRP A 7 -7.61 -3.13 -20.89
C TRP A 7 -7.42 -2.00 -19.88
N GLU A 8 -7.39 -0.74 -20.35
CA GLU A 8 -7.35 0.44 -19.48
C GLU A 8 -8.60 0.49 -18.58
N TYR A 9 -9.79 0.32 -19.17
CA TYR A 9 -11.04 0.33 -18.43
C TYR A 9 -11.07 -0.73 -17.32
N ARG A 10 -10.69 -1.97 -17.65
CA ARG A 10 -10.60 -3.08 -16.68
C ARG A 10 -9.60 -2.79 -15.55
N ALA A 11 -8.42 -2.27 -15.89
CA ALA A 11 -7.42 -1.91 -14.89
C ALA A 11 -7.91 -0.80 -13.96
N ARG A 12 -8.66 0.19 -14.50
CA ARG A 12 -9.29 1.25 -13.73
C ARG A 12 -10.39 0.72 -12.80
N GLU A 13 -11.26 -0.17 -13.27
CA GLU A 13 -12.26 -0.83 -12.42
C GLU A 13 -11.62 -1.63 -11.28
N GLU A 14 -10.61 -2.45 -11.61
CA GLU A 14 -9.87 -3.22 -10.61
C GLU A 14 -9.16 -2.29 -9.63
N TYR A 15 -8.56 -1.18 -10.10
CA TYR A 15 -7.93 -0.18 -9.25
C TYR A 15 -8.89 0.35 -8.17
N TYR A 16 -10.11 0.72 -8.54
CA TYR A 16 -11.07 1.28 -7.57
C TYR A 16 -11.57 0.23 -6.58
N GLY A 17 -11.75 -1.03 -6.99
CA GLY A 17 -12.09 -2.15 -6.10
C GLY A 17 -10.92 -2.67 -5.25
N PHE A 18 -9.67 -2.38 -5.64
CA PHE A 18 -8.50 -2.94 -4.96
C PHE A 18 -8.29 -2.37 -3.56
N GLN A 19 -8.03 -3.26 -2.60
CA GLN A 19 -7.75 -2.97 -1.19
C GLN A 19 -6.61 -3.88 -0.72
N MET A 20 -5.80 -3.40 0.22
CA MET A 20 -4.77 -4.22 0.87
C MET A 20 -5.44 -5.30 1.73
N ALA A 21 -5.10 -6.58 1.51
CA ALA A 21 -5.62 -7.65 2.34
C ALA A 21 -4.98 -7.61 3.74
N LYS A 22 -5.65 -8.23 4.72
CA LYS A 22 -5.21 -8.24 6.13
C LYS A 22 -3.79 -8.77 6.33
N ASN A 23 -3.36 -9.73 5.50
CA ASN A 23 -2.08 -10.42 5.63
C ASN A 23 -1.06 -10.00 4.56
N ASP A 24 -1.39 -9.03 3.69
CA ASP A 24 -0.46 -8.54 2.68
C ASP A 24 0.66 -7.72 3.33
N THR A 25 1.83 -7.75 2.71
CA THR A 25 2.88 -6.76 2.96
C THR A 25 2.55 -5.47 2.23
N TYR A 26 3.06 -4.32 2.70
CA TYR A 26 2.90 -3.09 1.93
C TYR A 26 3.62 -3.19 0.59
N ARG A 27 4.76 -3.90 0.52
CA ARG A 27 5.48 -4.17 -0.74
C ARG A 27 4.57 -4.80 -1.81
N ASP A 28 3.86 -5.86 -1.47
CA ASP A 28 3.00 -6.58 -2.44
C ASP A 28 1.81 -5.72 -2.87
N PHE A 29 1.17 -5.07 -1.90
CA PHE A 29 0.11 -4.09 -2.17
C PHE A 29 0.58 -2.99 -3.12
N ARG A 30 1.73 -2.38 -2.85
CA ARG A 30 2.31 -1.27 -3.64
C ARG A 30 2.56 -1.66 -5.08
N ILE A 31 3.12 -2.85 -5.32
CA ILE A 31 3.41 -3.34 -6.68
C ILE A 31 2.11 -3.41 -7.48
N LYS A 32 1.08 -4.06 -6.93
CA LYS A 32 -0.21 -4.21 -7.60
C LYS A 32 -0.94 -2.87 -7.76
N PHE A 33 -0.94 -2.04 -6.71
CA PHE A 33 -1.51 -0.69 -6.74
C PHE A 33 -0.92 0.15 -7.88
N ARG A 34 0.42 0.22 -7.98
CA ARG A 34 1.10 1.02 -9.01
C ARG A 34 0.83 0.49 -10.41
N ARG A 35 0.82 -0.84 -10.58
CA ARG A 35 0.48 -1.46 -11.86
C ARG A 35 -0.91 -1.03 -12.33
N LEU A 36 -1.93 -1.23 -11.49
CA LEU A 36 -3.31 -0.86 -11.80
C LEU A 36 -3.49 0.64 -12.01
N ALA A 37 -2.79 1.47 -11.23
CA ALA A 37 -2.83 2.92 -11.39
C ALA A 37 -2.26 3.39 -12.73
N ILE A 38 -1.14 2.81 -13.16
CA ILE A 38 -0.49 3.13 -14.43
C ILE A 38 -1.36 2.62 -15.60
N GLU A 39 -1.78 1.36 -15.52
CA GLU A 39 -2.59 0.74 -16.57
C GLU A 39 -3.96 1.42 -16.72
N GLY A 40 -4.60 1.78 -15.61
CA GLY A 40 -5.88 2.49 -15.58
C GLY A 40 -5.77 4.01 -15.78
N LYS A 41 -4.57 4.54 -16.09
CA LYS A 41 -4.27 5.97 -16.25
C LYS A 41 -4.81 6.83 -15.11
N ILE A 42 -4.64 6.38 -13.87
CA ILE A 42 -5.11 7.09 -12.68
C ILE A 42 -4.20 8.31 -12.42
N PRO A 43 -4.76 9.53 -12.31
CA PRO A 43 -3.99 10.74 -12.06
C PRO A 43 -3.13 10.64 -10.79
N ARG A 44 -1.86 11.01 -10.90
CA ARG A 44 -0.88 10.91 -9.81
C ARG A 44 -1.33 11.62 -8.52
N GLN A 45 -2.04 12.74 -8.66
CA GLN A 45 -2.60 13.54 -7.56
C GLN A 45 -3.60 12.76 -6.69
N ALA A 46 -4.28 11.75 -7.23
CA ALA A 46 -5.21 10.92 -6.45
C ALA A 46 -4.49 9.90 -5.56
N TRP A 47 -3.25 9.52 -5.91
CA TRP A 47 -2.61 8.34 -5.33
C TRP A 47 -2.37 8.47 -3.82
N PHE A 48 -2.15 9.68 -3.31
CA PHE A 48 -1.96 9.86 -1.87
C PHE A 48 -3.22 9.48 -1.07
N HIS A 49 -4.37 10.02 -1.49
CA HIS A 49 -5.66 9.74 -0.86
C HIS A 49 -6.07 8.29 -1.07
N ASP A 50 -5.83 7.77 -2.28
CA ASP A 50 -6.16 6.38 -2.62
C ASP A 50 -5.34 5.39 -1.79
N VAL A 51 -4.03 5.59 -1.63
CA VAL A 51 -3.22 4.76 -0.73
C VAL A 51 -3.75 4.84 0.70
N CYS A 52 -3.99 6.05 1.23
CA CYS A 52 -4.55 6.20 2.58
C CYS A 52 -5.88 5.44 2.78
N ALA A 53 -6.72 5.39 1.74
CA ALA A 53 -8.01 4.73 1.75
C ALA A 53 -7.93 3.21 1.49
N LYS A 54 -6.86 2.72 0.85
CA LYS A 54 -6.71 1.33 0.40
C LYS A 54 -5.78 0.48 1.26
N ILE A 55 -4.90 1.09 2.04
CA ILE A 55 -4.05 0.35 3.00
C ILE A 55 -4.89 -0.24 4.15
N SER A 56 -4.32 -1.25 4.79
CA SER A 56 -4.95 -1.95 5.91
C SER A 56 -5.30 -0.99 7.06
N PRO A 57 -6.34 -1.27 7.87
CA PRO A 57 -6.70 -0.45 9.01
C PRO A 57 -5.57 -0.28 10.04
N ALA A 58 -4.68 -1.27 10.17
CA ALA A 58 -3.50 -1.19 11.03
C ALA A 58 -2.55 -0.09 10.55
N LEU A 59 -2.07 -0.17 9.31
CA LEU A 59 -1.19 0.85 8.73
C LEU A 59 -1.85 2.23 8.69
N ARG A 60 -3.16 2.29 8.44
CA ARG A 60 -3.91 3.57 8.46
C ARG A 60 -3.85 4.25 9.83
N ARG A 61 -3.88 3.49 10.93
CA ARG A 61 -3.70 4.03 12.29
C ARG A 61 -2.27 4.50 12.49
N ASP A 62 -1.29 3.69 12.07
CA ASP A 62 0.14 3.98 12.25
C ASP A 62 0.56 5.27 11.52
N ILE A 63 -0.03 5.55 10.36
CA ILE A 63 0.26 6.79 9.60
C ILE A 63 -0.65 7.98 9.96
N LYS A 64 -1.64 7.83 10.86
CA LYS A 64 -2.68 8.84 11.08
C LYS A 64 -2.11 10.21 11.47
N GLY A 65 -1.05 10.24 12.28
CA GLY A 65 -0.37 11.48 12.69
C GLY A 65 0.62 11.99 11.65
N GLU A 66 1.37 11.10 11.01
CA GLU A 66 2.43 11.47 10.07
C GLU A 66 1.88 11.94 8.71
N LYS A 67 0.74 11.41 8.25
CA LYS A 67 0.20 11.77 6.93
C LYS A 67 -0.10 13.27 6.78
N PHE A 68 -0.44 13.97 7.86
CA PHE A 68 -0.68 15.41 7.83
C PHE A 68 0.59 16.21 7.53
N ARG A 69 1.75 15.72 7.96
CA ARG A 69 3.06 16.35 7.71
C ARG A 69 3.56 16.12 6.28
N MET A 70 2.97 15.16 5.57
CA MET A 70 3.36 14.80 4.21
C MET A 70 2.74 15.72 3.15
N ASN A 71 1.80 16.60 3.50
CA ASN A 71 1.17 17.56 2.59
C ASN A 71 0.70 16.93 1.26
N GLU A 72 -0.03 15.82 1.38
CA GLU A 72 -0.58 15.06 0.24
C GLU A 72 0.47 14.53 -0.75
N ASN A 73 1.74 14.51 -0.36
CA ASN A 73 2.83 14.02 -1.18
C ASN A 73 2.88 12.48 -1.14
N TYR A 74 2.45 11.84 -2.23
CA TYR A 74 2.52 10.39 -2.33
C TYR A 74 3.94 9.85 -2.16
N THR A 75 4.98 10.50 -2.71
CA THR A 75 6.34 9.95 -2.67
C THR A 75 6.80 9.80 -1.23
N ARG A 76 6.55 10.81 -0.39
CA ARG A 76 6.82 10.75 1.05
C ARG A 76 6.02 9.65 1.76
N LEU A 77 4.74 9.51 1.40
CA LEU A 77 3.89 8.45 1.95
C LEU A 77 4.42 7.06 1.58
N ASP A 78 4.79 6.85 0.31
CA ASP A 78 5.30 5.58 -0.21
C ASP A 78 6.64 5.20 0.44
N GLU A 79 7.55 6.16 0.63
CA GLU A 79 8.81 5.96 1.33
C GLU A 79 8.60 5.59 2.81
N TYR A 80 7.70 6.31 3.50
CA TYR A 80 7.40 6.04 4.90
C TYR A 80 6.75 4.66 5.11
N LEU A 81 5.79 4.29 4.26
CA LEU A 81 5.15 2.98 4.33
C LEU A 81 6.13 1.84 3.99
N GLN A 82 7.07 2.05 3.06
CA GLN A 82 8.15 1.09 2.81
C GLN A 82 9.08 0.92 4.01
N TYR A 83 9.38 2.01 4.73
CA TYR A 83 10.15 1.95 5.97
C TYR A 83 9.43 1.13 7.04
N LEU A 84 8.14 1.41 7.30
CA LEU A 84 7.34 0.66 8.27
C LEU A 84 7.22 -0.84 7.94
N ASP A 85 7.06 -1.18 6.66
CA ASP A 85 6.98 -2.57 6.20
C ASP A 85 8.28 -3.34 6.49
N ARG A 86 9.44 -2.68 6.30
CA ARG A 86 10.76 -3.27 6.61
C ARG A 86 10.96 -3.45 8.11
N GLU A 87 10.62 -2.45 8.92
CA GLU A 87 10.70 -2.55 10.38
C GLU A 87 9.81 -3.68 10.92
N ASN A 88 8.57 -3.78 10.42
CA ASN A 88 7.65 -4.86 10.80
C ASN A 88 8.16 -6.24 10.36
N ALA A 89 8.78 -6.34 9.19
CA ALA A 89 9.40 -7.58 8.75
C ALA A 89 10.61 -7.97 9.61
N ALA A 90 11.43 -7.00 10.02
CA ALA A 90 12.57 -7.21 10.90
C ALA A 90 12.14 -7.72 12.29
N ILE A 91 11.06 -7.16 12.86
CA ILE A 91 10.49 -7.61 14.13
C ILE A 91 9.99 -9.07 14.04
N ARG A 92 9.31 -9.44 12.95
CA ARG A 92 8.84 -10.83 12.74
C ARG A 92 9.98 -11.82 12.50
N ALA A 93 11.10 -11.34 11.96
CA ALA A 93 12.26 -12.17 11.68
C ALA A 93 13.20 -12.34 12.88
N ASP A 94 13.05 -11.54 13.96
CA ASP A 94 13.88 -11.63 15.16
C ASP A 94 13.48 -12.85 16.02
N PRO A 95 14.29 -13.92 16.05
CA PRO A 95 13.97 -15.13 16.81
C PRO A 95 14.01 -14.89 18.33
N ARG A 96 14.71 -13.84 18.79
CA ARG A 96 14.88 -13.52 20.22
C ARG A 96 13.59 -13.01 20.85
N LEU A 97 12.66 -12.48 20.03
CA LEU A 97 11.31 -12.07 20.45
C LEU A 97 10.30 -13.24 20.44
N HIS A 98 10.68 -14.44 19.98
CA HIS A 98 9.82 -15.63 19.96
C HIS A 98 10.21 -16.69 21.00
N THR A 99 11.36 -16.54 21.66
CA THR A 99 11.72 -17.27 22.89
C THR A 99 11.03 -16.65 24.10
N GLY A 100 9.72 -16.83 24.17
CA GLY A 100 8.87 -16.33 25.25
C GLY A 100 7.83 -17.34 25.72
N ARG A 101 8.20 -18.63 25.81
CA ARG A 101 7.68 -19.64 26.77
C ARG A 101 8.22 -21.03 26.45
N SER A 102 9.31 -21.39 27.11
CA SER A 102 9.50 -22.76 27.59
C SER A 102 9.63 -22.66 29.10
N LEU A 103 8.55 -23.00 29.80
CA LEU A 103 8.55 -23.61 31.13
C LEU A 103 7.42 -24.64 31.12
#